data_AF-A0A9D4C2V4-F1
#
_entry.id   AF-A0A9D4C2V4-F1
#
_cell.length_a   1.000
_cell.length_b   1.000
_cell.length_c   1.000
_cell.angle_alpha   90.00
_cell.angle_beta   90.00
_cell.angle_gamma   90.00
#
_symmetry.space_group_name_H-M   'P 1'
#
loop_
_entity.id
_entity.type
_entity.pdbx_description
1 polymer ?
#
loop_
_entity_poly.entity_id
_entity_poly.type
_entity_poly.pdbx_seq_one_letter_code
_entity_poly.pdbx_strand_id
1 'polypeptide(L)'
;MSDRNRRNSEIDESVAVAVEAETENGRSPVETGMYFNTDIDKDLVDAMQSELQQLRTQNTVLKDRVMSFETKFSMDYLRDNNEKVRHLTGLQTCTTLVILYKFLEPFLPTNLVINKFKVMTLTLVKLRLNLSNMFLAYEFETYQSTISRLLTSTISAMYNRMKKKTN
;
A
#
# COMPACT_ATOMS: atom_id res chain seq x y z
N MET A 1 22.90 5.83 -21.97
CA MET A 1 23.33 6.32 -20.64
C MET A 1 24.09 7.67 -20.73
N SER A 2 23.76 8.58 -21.67
CA SER A 2 24.54 9.81 -21.88
C SER A 2 23.86 11.13 -21.48
N ASP A 3 22.52 11.18 -21.34
CA ASP A 3 21.82 12.47 -21.16
C ASP A 3 21.57 12.87 -19.69
N ARG A 4 21.97 12.03 -18.74
CA ARG A 4 21.85 12.33 -17.30
C ARG A 4 23.12 12.98 -16.75
N ASN A 5 24.27 12.75 -17.38
CA ASN A 5 25.55 13.32 -16.94
C ASN A 5 25.77 14.75 -17.46
N ARG A 6 25.14 15.13 -18.58
CA ARG A 6 25.26 16.48 -19.16
C ARG A 6 24.44 17.54 -18.42
N ARG A 7 23.30 17.14 -17.84
CA ARG A 7 22.46 18.03 -17.01
C ARG A 7 23.05 18.30 -15.63
N ASN A 8 23.89 17.40 -15.11
CA ASN A 8 24.54 17.60 -13.82
C ASN A 8 25.73 18.57 -13.90
N SER A 9 26.40 18.71 -15.06
CA SER A 9 27.46 19.72 -15.22
C SER A 9 26.93 21.14 -15.45
N GLU A 10 25.79 21.28 -16.14
CA GLU A 10 25.15 22.60 -16.37
C GLU A 10 24.56 23.19 -15.08
N ILE A 11 24.17 22.36 -14.12
CA ILE A 11 23.65 22.80 -12.81
C ILE A 11 24.81 23.27 -11.89
N ASP A 12 25.97 22.62 -11.94
CA ASP A 12 27.12 22.98 -11.10
C ASP A 12 27.77 24.32 -11.55
N GLU A 13 27.79 24.57 -12.86
CA GLU A 13 28.30 25.81 -13.45
C GLU A 13 27.36 27.00 -13.20
N SER A 14 26.06 26.77 -13.09
CA SER A 14 25.06 27.79 -12.76
C SER A 14 25.09 28.19 -11.27
N VAL A 15 25.52 27.30 -10.38
CA VAL A 15 25.61 27.55 -8.93
C VAL A 15 26.88 28.31 -8.57
N ALA A 16 27.99 28.10 -9.29
CA ALA A 16 29.25 28.81 -9.03
C ALA A 16 29.19 30.31 -9.42
N VAL A 17 28.45 30.66 -10.48
CA VAL A 17 28.38 32.06 -10.98
C VAL A 17 27.57 32.97 -10.05
N ALA A 18 26.69 32.43 -9.21
CA ALA A 18 25.87 33.23 -8.30
C ALA A 18 26.57 33.61 -6.98
N VAL A 19 27.78 33.13 -6.72
CA VAL A 19 28.43 33.25 -5.39
C VAL A 19 29.49 34.37 -5.32
N GLU A 20 29.96 34.92 -6.43
CA GLU A 20 31.13 35.84 -6.40
C GLU A 20 30.90 37.28 -6.90
N ALA A 21 29.67 37.73 -7.11
CA ALA A 21 29.41 39.14 -7.32
C ALA A 21 28.77 39.73 -6.07
N GLU A 22 29.56 40.41 -5.24
CA GLU A 22 29.26 41.66 -4.51
C GLU A 22 30.19 41.78 -3.27
N THR A 23 31.45 42.16 -3.52
CA THR A 23 32.32 42.76 -2.50
C THR A 23 32.81 44.12 -2.96
N GLU A 24 32.75 45.09 -2.04
CA GLU A 24 33.29 46.47 -2.05
C GLU A 24 32.50 47.55 -2.83
N ASN A 25 32.21 48.75 -2.32
CA ASN A 25 32.46 49.43 -1.04
C ASN A 25 31.67 50.77 -1.05
N GLY A 26 31.07 51.21 0.07
CA GLY A 26 30.38 52.50 0.16
C GLY A 26 29.74 52.77 1.53
N ARG A 27 30.45 53.49 2.40
CA ARG A 27 30.15 53.75 3.82
C ARG A 27 28.96 54.70 4.05
N SER A 28 28.03 54.30 4.93
CA SER A 28 27.35 55.16 5.94
C SER A 28 26.63 54.28 6.98
N PRO A 29 26.80 54.51 8.31
CA PRO A 29 26.07 53.76 9.32
C PRO A 29 24.69 54.41 9.53
N VAL A 30 23.64 53.79 8.97
CA VAL A 30 22.27 54.10 9.35
C VAL A 30 21.76 52.98 10.23
N GLU A 31 21.81 53.23 11.54
CA GLU A 31 20.99 52.54 12.54
C GLU A 31 19.52 52.67 12.13
N THR A 32 19.00 51.64 11.48
CA THR A 32 17.57 51.35 11.50
C THR A 32 17.46 49.90 11.93
N GLY A 33 17.25 49.71 13.23
CA GLY A 33 16.97 48.41 13.83
C GLY A 33 15.79 47.77 13.09
N MET A 34 16.10 46.85 12.20
CA MET A 34 15.12 45.96 11.62
C MET A 34 14.79 44.94 12.70
N TYR A 35 13.77 45.23 13.50
CA TYR A 35 13.10 44.23 14.31
C TYR A 35 12.47 43.24 13.32
N PHE A 36 13.28 42.31 12.82
CA PHE A 36 12.78 41.12 12.17
C PHE A 36 11.98 40.41 13.25
N ASN A 37 10.65 40.37 13.12
CA ASN A 37 9.77 39.63 14.03
C ASN A 37 10.03 38.13 13.81
N THR A 38 11.21 37.69 14.24
CA THR A 38 11.76 36.36 14.10
C THR A 38 10.88 35.33 14.79
N ASP A 39 10.11 35.75 15.80
CA ASP A 39 9.12 34.90 16.46
C ASP A 39 7.92 34.57 15.57
N ILE A 40 7.43 35.50 14.74
CA ILE A 40 6.31 35.24 13.81
C ILE A 40 6.77 34.32 12.68
N ASP A 41 7.98 34.55 12.16
CA ASP A 41 8.57 33.69 11.13
C ASP A 41 8.91 32.29 11.68
N LYS A 42 9.36 32.21 12.94
CA LYS A 42 9.66 30.94 13.59
C LYS A 42 8.40 30.14 13.91
N ASP A 43 7.35 30.77 14.42
CA ASP A 43 6.07 30.11 14.67
C ASP A 43 5.44 29.59 13.36
N LEU A 44 5.55 30.35 12.26
CA LEU A 44 5.10 29.92 10.95
C LEU A 44 5.92 28.73 10.42
N VAL A 45 7.25 28.79 10.55
CA VAL A 45 8.15 27.69 10.14
C VAL A 45 7.89 26.43 10.97
N ASP A 46 7.68 26.57 12.27
CA ASP A 46 7.39 25.45 13.17
C ASP A 46 6.02 24.83 12.86
N ALA A 47 5.01 25.65 12.57
CA ALA A 47 3.70 25.18 12.13
C ALA A 47 3.79 24.41 10.81
N MET A 48 4.50 24.95 9.81
CA MET A 48 4.73 24.28 8.52
C MET A 48 5.52 22.98 8.69
N GLN A 49 6.53 22.97 9.55
CA GLN A 49 7.35 21.79 9.81
C GLN A 49 6.54 20.70 10.52
N SER A 50 5.66 21.09 11.45
CA SER A 50 4.69 20.19 12.09
C SER A 50 3.71 19.61 11.07
N GLU A 51 3.17 20.42 10.17
CA GLU A 51 2.28 19.94 9.10
C GLU A 51 3.00 18.98 8.15
N LEU A 52 4.22 19.30 7.73
CA LEU A 52 5.05 18.40 6.90
C LEU A 52 5.36 17.08 7.61
N GLN A 53 5.65 17.12 8.90
CA GLN A 53 5.86 15.92 9.70
C GLN A 53 4.58 15.10 9.79
N GLN A 54 3.43 15.72 10.07
CA GLN A 54 2.13 15.06 10.13
C GLN A 54 1.79 14.40 8.79
N LEU A 55 1.95 15.12 7.67
CA LEU A 55 1.69 14.59 6.34
C LEU A 55 2.61 13.41 6.01
N ARG A 56 3.89 13.49 6.37
CA ARG A 56 4.83 12.36 6.22
C ARG A 56 4.39 11.16 7.04
N THR A 57 4.01 11.36 8.30
CA THR A 57 3.51 10.29 9.18
C THR A 57 2.25 9.65 8.60
N GLN A 58 1.27 10.44 8.17
CA GLN A 58 0.06 9.93 7.53
C GLN A 58 0.37 9.14 6.26
N ASN A 59 1.31 9.61 5.44
CA ASN A 59 1.72 8.93 4.23
C ASN A 59 2.38 7.58 4.53
N THR A 60 3.24 7.50 5.55
CA THR A 60 3.83 6.24 6.03
C THR A 60 2.75 5.28 6.52
N VAL A 61 1.83 5.74 7.37
CA VAL A 61 0.73 4.89 7.88
C VAL A 61 -0.16 4.36 6.76
N LEU A 62 -0.51 5.22 5.78
CA LEU A 62 -1.32 4.80 4.64
C LEU A 62 -0.58 3.78 3.78
N LYS A 63 0.71 4.00 3.52
CA LYS A 63 1.56 3.03 2.81
C LYS A 63 1.60 1.68 3.55
N ASP A 64 1.77 1.71 4.87
CA ASP A 64 1.80 0.49 5.68
C ASP A 64 0.46 -0.27 5.66
N ARG A 65 -0.67 0.45 5.72
CA ARG A 65 -2.00 -0.15 5.58
C ARG A 65 -2.19 -0.80 4.22
N VAL A 66 -1.83 -0.10 3.14
CA VAL A 66 -1.91 -0.64 1.78
C VAL A 66 -1.02 -1.86 1.63
N MET A 67 0.23 -1.82 2.11
CA MET A 67 1.13 -2.97 2.08
C MET A 67 0.57 -4.15 2.89
N SER A 68 0.00 -3.90 4.06
CA SER A 68 -0.63 -4.93 4.90
C SER A 68 -1.81 -5.58 4.17
N PHE A 69 -2.71 -4.78 3.59
CA PHE A 69 -3.82 -5.28 2.79
C PHE A 69 -3.35 -6.05 1.55
N GLU A 70 -2.27 -5.57 0.91
CA GLU A 70 -1.74 -6.21 -0.28
C GLU A 70 -1.11 -7.57 0.00
N THR A 71 -0.40 -7.68 1.12
CA THR A 71 0.30 -8.89 1.54
C THR A 71 -0.63 -9.92 2.18
N LYS A 72 -1.66 -9.52 2.93
CA LYS A 72 -2.58 -10.45 3.60
C LYS A 72 -3.27 -11.39 2.60
N PHE A 73 -3.14 -12.69 2.86
CA PHE A 73 -3.70 -13.78 2.04
C PHE A 73 -3.28 -13.72 0.56
N SER A 74 -2.21 -13.00 0.24
CA SER A 74 -1.61 -13.02 -1.09
C SER A 74 -0.92 -14.36 -1.35
N MET A 75 -0.58 -14.61 -2.61
CA MET A 75 0.19 -15.79 -2.98
C MET A 75 1.54 -15.81 -2.26
N ASP A 76 2.22 -14.66 -2.15
CA ASP A 76 3.54 -14.57 -1.53
C ASP A 76 3.48 -14.75 -0.01
N TYR A 77 2.38 -14.36 0.64
CA TYR A 77 2.19 -14.62 2.07
C TYR A 77 2.11 -16.11 2.44
N LEU A 78 1.73 -16.95 1.46
CA LEU A 78 1.49 -18.37 1.61
C LEU A 78 2.58 -19.26 0.98
N ARG A 79 3.39 -18.72 0.07
CA ARG A 79 4.30 -19.48 -0.80
C ARG A 79 5.28 -20.39 -0.04
N ASP A 80 5.90 -19.87 1.01
CA ASP A 80 7.05 -20.52 1.66
C ASP A 80 6.70 -21.28 2.95
N ASN A 81 5.41 -21.40 3.28
CA ASN A 81 4.98 -22.04 4.52
C ASN A 81 3.75 -22.94 4.32
N ASN A 82 4.02 -24.20 3.98
CA ASN A 82 2.97 -25.22 3.80
C ASN A 82 2.17 -25.49 5.09
N GLU A 83 2.78 -25.35 6.26
CA GLU A 83 2.06 -25.50 7.53
C GLU A 83 1.01 -24.39 7.69
N LYS A 84 1.39 -23.15 7.39
CA LYS A 84 0.48 -22.00 7.34
C LYS A 84 -0.63 -22.21 6.32
N VAL A 85 -0.31 -22.67 5.12
CA VAL A 85 -1.33 -23.00 4.09
C VAL A 85 -2.32 -24.04 4.61
N ARG A 86 -1.82 -25.11 5.23
CA ARG A 86 -2.65 -26.18 5.79
C ARG A 86 -3.53 -25.70 6.94
N HIS A 87 -2.97 -24.89 7.83
CA HIS A 87 -3.72 -24.34 8.96
C HIS A 87 -4.84 -23.41 8.48
N LEU A 88 -4.53 -22.50 7.56
CA LEU A 88 -5.45 -21.50 7.05
C LEU A 88 -6.50 -22.08 6.09
N THR A 89 -6.10 -22.86 5.10
CA THR A 89 -6.97 -23.28 3.99
C THR A 89 -7.43 -24.73 4.07
N GLY A 90 -6.76 -25.55 4.90
CA GLY A 90 -6.94 -27.00 4.91
C GLY A 90 -6.24 -27.74 3.78
N LEU A 91 -5.64 -27.04 2.81
CA LEU A 91 -4.89 -27.67 1.71
C LEU A 91 -3.47 -28.03 2.14
N GLN A 92 -2.92 -29.12 1.62
CA GLN A 92 -1.64 -29.66 2.08
C GLN A 92 -0.44 -28.76 1.72
N THR A 93 -0.46 -28.11 0.56
CA THR A 93 0.67 -27.30 0.06
C THR A 93 0.19 -26.06 -0.68
N CYS A 94 1.08 -25.06 -0.79
CA CYS A 94 0.82 -23.88 -1.62
C CYS A 94 0.61 -24.27 -3.10
N THR A 95 1.31 -25.28 -3.60
CA THR A 95 1.16 -25.79 -4.97
C THR A 95 -0.28 -26.24 -5.25
N THR A 96 -0.88 -26.99 -4.33
CA THR A 96 -2.29 -27.43 -4.45
C THR A 96 -3.23 -26.23 -4.49
N LEU A 97 -2.99 -25.21 -3.66
CA LEU A 97 -3.77 -23.97 -3.65
C LEU A 97 -3.69 -23.23 -4.99
N VAL A 98 -2.49 -23.14 -5.59
CA VAL A 98 -2.28 -22.49 -6.89
C VAL A 98 -2.97 -23.26 -8.03
N ILE A 99 -2.89 -24.60 -8.02
CA ILE A 99 -3.58 -25.43 -9.01
C ILE A 99 -5.10 -25.24 -8.91
N LEU A 100 -5.64 -25.25 -7.69
CA LEU A 100 -7.05 -25.00 -7.44
C LEU A 100 -7.46 -23.60 -7.91
N TYR A 101 -6.63 -22.59 -7.67
CA TYR A 101 -6.85 -21.24 -8.16
C TYR A 101 -6.96 -21.20 -9.68
N LYS A 102 -5.97 -21.75 -10.40
CA LYS A 102 -5.97 -21.76 -11.88
C LYS A 102 -7.20 -22.46 -12.45
N PHE A 103 -7.68 -23.51 -11.79
CA PHE A 103 -8.90 -24.21 -12.19
C PHE A 103 -10.18 -23.36 -12.00
N LEU A 104 -10.23 -22.55 -10.94
CA LEU A 104 -11.42 -21.76 -10.57
C LEU A 104 -11.40 -20.32 -11.08
N GLU A 105 -10.24 -19.75 -11.36
CA GLU A 105 -10.00 -18.35 -11.77
C GLU A 105 -11.01 -17.76 -12.78
N PRO A 106 -11.39 -18.46 -13.88
CA PRO A 106 -12.35 -17.91 -14.84
C PRO A 106 -13.77 -17.77 -14.27
N PHE A 107 -14.08 -18.45 -13.16
CA PHE A 107 -15.41 -18.49 -12.54
C PHE A 107 -15.50 -17.70 -11.24
N LEU A 108 -14.37 -17.22 -10.70
CA LEU A 108 -14.35 -16.43 -9.48
C LEU A 108 -14.91 -15.02 -9.72
N PRO A 109 -15.65 -14.46 -8.75
CA PRO A 109 -16.17 -13.10 -8.87
C PRO A 109 -15.02 -12.09 -8.94
N THR A 110 -15.13 -11.14 -9.86
CA THR A 110 -14.20 -10.00 -9.94
C THR A 110 -14.70 -8.90 -9.01
N ASN A 111 -13.79 -8.25 -8.28
CA ASN A 111 -14.08 -7.11 -7.42
C ASN A 111 -12.98 -6.05 -7.58
N LEU A 112 -13.31 -4.78 -7.32
CA LEU A 112 -12.37 -3.67 -7.38
C LEU A 112 -11.40 -3.63 -6.19
N VAL A 113 -11.81 -4.16 -5.04
CA VAL A 113 -11.09 -4.07 -3.77
C VAL A 113 -10.28 -5.32 -3.49
N ILE A 114 -10.84 -6.52 -3.76
CA ILE A 114 -10.19 -7.79 -3.42
C ILE A 114 -9.93 -8.61 -4.68
N ASN A 115 -8.66 -8.95 -4.93
CA ASN A 115 -8.24 -9.82 -6.02
C ASN A 115 -8.91 -11.22 -5.92
N LYS A 116 -9.26 -11.83 -7.06
CA LYS A 116 -9.79 -13.21 -7.17
C LYS A 116 -9.05 -14.24 -6.32
N PHE A 117 -7.72 -14.25 -6.34
CA PHE A 117 -6.92 -15.18 -5.53
C PHE A 117 -7.17 -14.98 -4.03
N LYS A 118 -7.19 -13.73 -3.58
CA LYS A 118 -7.49 -13.38 -2.19
C LYS A 118 -8.92 -13.77 -1.82
N VAL A 119 -9.90 -13.53 -2.68
CA VAL A 119 -11.30 -13.92 -2.42
C VAL A 119 -11.43 -15.45 -2.28
N MET A 120 -10.78 -16.22 -3.16
CA MET A 120 -10.77 -17.68 -3.06
C MET A 120 -10.11 -18.16 -1.77
N THR A 121 -8.91 -17.65 -1.46
CA THR A 121 -8.17 -17.99 -0.25
C THR A 121 -8.97 -17.62 1.00
N LEU A 122 -9.56 -16.43 1.05
CA LEU A 122 -10.42 -15.97 2.12
C LEU A 122 -11.64 -16.87 2.32
N THR A 123 -12.22 -17.34 1.22
CA THR A 123 -13.33 -18.31 1.26
C THR A 123 -12.89 -19.61 1.92
N LEU A 124 -11.74 -20.16 1.54
CA LEU A 124 -11.19 -21.36 2.17
C LEU A 124 -10.90 -21.15 3.67
N VAL A 125 -10.30 -20.01 4.03
CA VAL A 125 -10.02 -19.64 5.42
C VAL A 125 -11.29 -19.55 6.25
N LYS A 126 -12.31 -18.88 5.72
CA LYS A 126 -13.61 -18.80 6.37
C LYS A 126 -14.22 -20.18 6.60
N LEU A 127 -14.22 -21.04 5.58
CA LEU A 127 -14.79 -22.39 5.69
C LEU A 127 -14.02 -23.24 6.70
N ARG A 128 -12.69 -23.06 6.79
CA ARG A 128 -11.81 -23.85 7.66
C ARG A 128 -11.85 -23.40 9.14
N LEU A 129 -11.86 -22.09 9.37
CA LEU A 129 -11.77 -21.48 10.70
C LEU A 129 -13.12 -20.96 11.22
N ASN A 130 -14.18 -21.07 10.43
CA ASN A 130 -15.53 -20.59 10.74
C ASN A 130 -15.59 -19.10 11.15
N LEU A 131 -14.83 -18.25 10.45
CA LEU A 131 -14.76 -16.81 10.76
C LEU A 131 -16.08 -16.09 10.44
N SER A 132 -16.44 -15.09 11.24
CA SER A 132 -17.62 -14.27 11.00
C SER A 132 -17.41 -13.33 9.80
N ASN A 133 -18.48 -13.03 9.06
CA ASN A 133 -18.40 -12.06 7.94
C ASN A 133 -18.02 -10.66 8.43
N MET A 134 -18.40 -10.31 9.67
CA MET A 134 -18.04 -9.03 10.28
C MET A 134 -16.53 -8.92 10.51
N PHE A 135 -15.91 -9.96 11.08
CA PHE A 135 -14.46 -9.97 11.30
C PHE A 135 -13.70 -9.80 9.98
N LEU A 136 -14.12 -10.52 8.94
CA LEU A 136 -13.53 -10.39 7.61
C LEU A 136 -13.79 -9.00 6.98
N ALA A 137 -14.92 -8.37 7.27
CA ALA A 137 -15.22 -7.02 6.78
C ALA A 137 -14.23 -5.99 7.37
N TYR A 138 -13.97 -6.07 8.68
CA TYR A 138 -12.97 -5.24 9.34
C TYR A 138 -11.55 -5.48 8.80
N GLU A 139 -11.18 -6.75 8.61
CA GLU A 139 -9.83 -7.11 8.18
C GLU A 139 -9.48 -6.61 6.77
N PHE A 140 -10.49 -6.47 5.91
CA PHE A 140 -10.33 -6.01 4.53
C PHE A 140 -10.81 -4.57 4.33
N GLU A 141 -11.14 -3.83 5.40
CA GLU A 141 -11.67 -2.46 5.34
C GLU A 141 -12.86 -2.33 4.37
N THR A 142 -13.75 -3.32 4.36
CA THR A 142 -14.93 -3.37 3.46
C THR A 142 -16.23 -3.56 4.24
N TYR A 143 -17.37 -3.44 3.55
CA TYR A 143 -18.67 -3.71 4.14
C TYR A 143 -18.93 -5.23 4.27
N GLN A 144 -19.57 -5.63 5.37
CA GLN A 144 -20.00 -7.02 5.61
C GLN A 144 -20.83 -7.59 4.47
N SER A 145 -21.70 -6.77 3.86
CA SER A 145 -22.53 -7.15 2.72
C SER A 145 -21.68 -7.50 1.49
N THR A 146 -20.60 -6.77 1.24
CA THR A 146 -19.64 -7.05 0.16
C THR A 146 -18.95 -8.38 0.38
N ILE A 147 -18.41 -8.60 1.58
CA ILE A 147 -17.78 -9.88 1.95
C ILE A 147 -18.77 -11.04 1.80
N SER A 148 -19.99 -10.90 2.32
CA SER A 148 -21.01 -11.93 2.22
C SER A 148 -21.32 -12.31 0.76
N ARG A 149 -21.49 -11.32 -0.12
CA ARG A 149 -21.74 -11.57 -1.55
C ARG A 149 -20.56 -12.27 -2.22
N LEU A 150 -19.33 -11.77 -2.00
CA LEU A 150 -18.12 -12.35 -2.59
C LEU A 150 -17.92 -13.81 -2.19
N LEU A 151 -18.10 -14.11 -0.90
CA LEU A 151 -17.97 -15.47 -0.38
C LEU A 151 -19.07 -16.38 -0.94
N THR A 152 -20.33 -15.96 -0.92
CA THR A 152 -21.43 -16.77 -1.47
C THR A 152 -21.25 -17.05 -2.96
N SER A 153 -20.88 -16.04 -3.76
CA SER A 153 -20.59 -16.20 -5.19
C SER A 153 -19.42 -17.16 -5.42
N THR A 154 -18.36 -17.05 -4.61
CA THR A 154 -17.18 -17.92 -4.71
C THR A 154 -17.52 -19.36 -4.35
N ILE A 155 -18.24 -19.60 -3.25
CA ILE A 155 -18.71 -20.92 -2.84
C ILE A 155 -19.59 -21.53 -3.94
N SER A 156 -20.48 -20.74 -4.53
CA SER A 156 -21.35 -21.19 -5.63
C SER A 156 -20.54 -21.58 -6.87
N ALA A 157 -19.51 -20.81 -7.22
CA ALA A 157 -18.60 -21.13 -8.31
C ALA A 157 -17.82 -22.43 -8.03
N MET A 158 -17.24 -22.57 -6.83
CA MET A 158 -16.53 -23.77 -6.40
C MET A 158 -17.43 -25.01 -6.47
N TYR A 159 -18.63 -24.93 -5.88
CA TYR A 159 -19.59 -26.02 -5.87
C TYR A 159 -19.98 -26.45 -7.29
N ASN A 160 -20.31 -25.50 -8.17
CA ASN A 160 -20.71 -25.81 -9.53
C ASN A 160 -19.61 -26.43 -10.39
N ARG A 161 -18.34 -26.13 -10.09
CA ARG A 161 -17.18 -26.65 -10.84
C ARG A 161 -16.63 -27.95 -10.27
N MET A 162 -16.76 -28.14 -8.97
CA MET A 162 -16.27 -29.34 -8.27
C MET A 162 -17.35 -30.41 -8.11
N LYS A 163 -18.63 -30.10 -8.35
CA LYS A 163 -19.68 -31.13 -8.39
C LYS A 163 -19.34 -32.15 -9.47
N LYS A 164 -19.31 -33.42 -9.09
CA LYS A 164 -19.17 -34.52 -10.03
C LYS A 164 -20.36 -34.48 -10.98
N LYS A 165 -20.14 -34.56 -12.30
CA LYS A 165 -21.24 -34.90 -13.21
C LYS A 165 -21.62 -36.34 -12.88
N THR A 166 -22.73 -36.53 -12.19
CA THR A 166 -23.38 -37.84 -12.12
C THR A 166 -23.89 -38.11 -13.54
N ASN A 167 -23.20 -38.99 -14.26
CA ASN A 167 -23.73 -39.62 -15.47
C ASN A 167 -24.75 -40.68 -15.06
#